data_AF-A0A7Y4RNF1-F1
#
_entry.id   AF-A0A7Y4RNF1-F1
#
_cell.length_a   1.000
_cell.length_b   1.000
_cell.length_c   1.000
_cell.angle_alpha   90.00
_cell.angle_beta   90.00
_cell.angle_gamma   90.00
#
_symmetry.space_group_name_H-M   'P 1'
#
loop_
_entity.id
_entity.type
_entity.pdbx_description
1 polymer ?
#
loop_
_entity_poly.entity_id
_entity_poly.type
_entity_poly.pdbx_seq_one_letter_code
_entity_poly.pdbx_strand_id
1 'polypeptide(L)'
;MADKSQAHDKQVLHKLGYAQELSRRMSGFSNFAISFSIICILAGGISAFPAAFNALGSGGAFMIWLVGGALAMSVAVGMGQIASSFPTAGGLYHWSSHLGGKFWGWATAWFNLVGLICVVSSVDVLLYTVFFKDLLLGTVLGVDVSTFGYWHQFIFVAVVLISQAALNHYYIDITTKLTDLSGYVILGLTVILIITLFAFSPVAIDITRLWTFKNFTGDVGGAVVPFRTENVAFAFLLGLSYVCYTITGFDASAHTSEETQDAQVNVPKGMWTAVFWSWTFGLVAVAAYVLTMPNIDEAGAAGWGSFFYMWGASRMPFALSLFLAVGMVLVNYVCALAGLTSTSRMMYAFARDGGLPGSKALSNVSTTYRTPGTAVWVSAILALLSTVYAPYYLVLAVACAVFLYISMVMPIAAGLLAEGGPKWKEKGPFHLGGFSKINAVLAIIFGLVLAISGFFPPNEKVFYFTIGMIVVMPIVWYGFERNRFEGVPEGDKIAQRQKLIADIEKKYGES
;
A
#
# COMPACT_ATOMS: atom_id res chain seq x y z
N MET A 1 -12.17 -29.01 -12.25
CA MET A 1 -11.17 -27.99 -12.62
C MET A 1 -10.46 -27.42 -11.40
N ALA A 2 -11.17 -27.04 -10.32
CA ALA A 2 -10.57 -26.52 -9.08
C ALA A 2 -9.49 -27.44 -8.48
N ASP A 3 -9.75 -28.75 -8.43
CA ASP A 3 -8.84 -29.75 -7.85
C ASP A 3 -7.52 -29.91 -8.62
N LYS A 4 -7.58 -29.80 -9.96
CA LYS A 4 -6.37 -29.81 -10.83
C LYS A 4 -5.54 -28.53 -10.68
N SER A 5 -6.21 -27.38 -10.52
CA SER A 5 -5.53 -26.09 -10.29
C SER A 5 -4.83 -26.09 -8.93
N GLN A 6 -5.49 -26.57 -7.86
CA GLN A 6 -4.89 -26.69 -6.53
C GLN A 6 -3.69 -27.65 -6.50
N ALA A 7 -3.78 -28.78 -7.20
CA ALA A 7 -2.66 -29.71 -7.32
C ALA A 7 -1.47 -29.09 -8.07
N HIS A 8 -1.72 -28.33 -9.15
CA HIS A 8 -0.67 -27.62 -9.89
C HIS A 8 0.01 -26.55 -9.04
N ASP A 9 -0.79 -25.72 -8.38
CA ASP A 9 -0.37 -24.68 -7.45
C ASP A 9 0.51 -25.23 -6.31
N LYS A 10 0.11 -26.38 -5.75
CA LYS A 10 0.89 -27.10 -4.72
C LYS A 10 2.23 -27.58 -5.28
N GLN A 11 2.24 -28.16 -6.48
CA GLN A 11 3.46 -28.58 -7.14
C GLN A 11 4.42 -27.41 -7.41
N VAL A 12 3.90 -26.25 -7.78
CA VAL A 12 4.70 -25.03 -7.97
C VAL A 12 5.34 -24.58 -6.66
N LEU A 13 4.61 -24.54 -5.54
CA LEU A 13 5.19 -24.22 -4.23
C LEU A 13 6.25 -25.23 -3.79
N HIS A 14 6.01 -26.52 -4.03
CA HIS A 14 6.96 -27.58 -3.70
C HIS A 14 8.27 -27.43 -4.50
N LYS A 15 8.18 -27.05 -5.77
CA LYS A 15 9.36 -26.72 -6.60
C LYS A 15 10.15 -25.52 -6.06
N LEU A 16 9.48 -24.60 -5.38
CA LEU A 16 10.08 -23.43 -4.72
C LEU A 16 10.54 -23.73 -3.28
N GLY A 17 10.35 -24.96 -2.79
CA GLY A 17 10.83 -25.38 -1.46
C GLY A 17 9.93 -25.00 -0.29
N TYR A 18 8.66 -24.70 -0.55
CA TYR A 18 7.68 -24.35 0.47
C TYR A 18 6.55 -25.39 0.57
N ALA A 19 6.14 -25.67 1.81
CA ALA A 19 4.95 -26.47 2.12
C ALA A 19 3.69 -25.63 1.96
N GLN A 20 2.56 -26.27 1.61
CA GLN A 20 1.26 -25.62 1.68
C GLN A 20 0.77 -25.58 3.15
N GLU A 21 1.19 -24.56 3.90
CA GLU A 21 0.80 -24.36 5.31
C GLU A 21 -0.53 -23.60 5.47
N LEU A 22 -0.78 -22.63 4.58
CA LEU A 22 -1.98 -21.80 4.58
C LEU A 22 -3.07 -22.42 3.70
N SER A 23 -4.35 -22.18 4.00
CA SER A 23 -5.45 -22.70 3.19
C SER A 23 -5.72 -21.84 1.95
N ARG A 24 -5.80 -22.43 0.77
CA ARG A 24 -6.14 -21.74 -0.50
C ARG A 24 -7.63 -21.39 -0.60
N ARG A 25 -8.05 -20.40 0.17
CA ARG A 25 -9.45 -19.95 0.25
C ARG A 25 -9.73 -18.67 -0.54
N MET A 26 -8.71 -17.89 -0.90
CA MET A 26 -8.90 -16.61 -1.59
C MET A 26 -9.14 -16.80 -3.09
N SER A 27 -10.24 -16.21 -3.57
CA SER A 27 -10.55 -16.12 -5.00
C SER A 27 -9.64 -15.09 -5.69
N GLY A 28 -9.60 -15.10 -7.03
CA GLY A 28 -8.92 -14.07 -7.79
C GLY A 28 -9.47 -12.65 -7.53
N PHE A 29 -10.78 -12.53 -7.32
CA PHE A 29 -11.38 -11.25 -6.93
C PHE A 29 -10.95 -10.83 -5.52
N SER A 30 -10.90 -11.75 -4.56
CA SER A 30 -10.42 -11.44 -3.20
C SER A 30 -8.97 -10.96 -3.21
N ASN A 31 -8.13 -11.55 -4.07
CA ASN A 31 -6.75 -11.10 -4.26
C ASN A 31 -6.65 -9.70 -4.90
N PHE A 32 -7.52 -9.37 -5.85
CA PHE A 32 -7.65 -8.00 -6.35
C PHE A 32 -8.14 -7.05 -5.26
N ALA A 33 -9.18 -7.45 -4.52
CA ALA A 33 -9.87 -6.63 -3.55
C ALA A 33 -8.98 -6.24 -2.37
N ILE A 34 -8.06 -7.11 -1.92
CA ILE A 34 -7.11 -6.76 -0.85
C ILE A 34 -6.14 -5.64 -1.28
N SER A 35 -5.53 -5.75 -2.46
CA SER A 35 -4.64 -4.72 -3.01
C SER A 35 -5.39 -3.43 -3.32
N PHE A 36 -6.58 -3.54 -3.91
CA PHE A 36 -7.41 -2.38 -4.21
C PHE A 36 -7.92 -1.69 -2.94
N SER A 37 -8.18 -2.46 -1.86
CA SER A 37 -8.59 -1.93 -0.57
C SER A 37 -7.47 -1.19 0.15
N ILE A 38 -6.21 -1.57 -0.04
CA ILE A 38 -5.07 -0.83 0.55
C ILE A 38 -4.78 0.45 -0.24
N ILE A 39 -4.85 0.39 -1.58
CA ILE A 39 -4.69 1.58 -2.42
C ILE A 39 -5.77 2.63 -2.10
N CYS A 40 -7.00 2.18 -1.85
CA CYS A 40 -8.18 2.97 -1.48
C CYS A 40 -8.16 4.44 -1.96
N ILE A 41 -8.76 4.69 -3.13
CA ILE A 41 -8.88 6.03 -3.72
C ILE A 41 -9.51 7.03 -2.74
N LEU A 42 -10.49 6.59 -1.94
CA LEU A 42 -11.17 7.45 -0.97
C LEU A 42 -10.29 7.81 0.23
N ALA A 43 -9.29 6.99 0.59
CA ALA A 43 -8.37 7.25 1.67
C ALA A 43 -7.26 8.21 1.22
N GLY A 44 -6.36 7.74 0.34
CA GLY A 44 -5.22 8.50 -0.14
C GLY A 44 -5.63 9.65 -1.05
N GLY A 45 -6.62 9.43 -1.92
CA GLY A 45 -7.09 10.41 -2.90
C GLY A 45 -7.70 11.66 -2.27
N ILE A 46 -8.29 11.57 -1.09
CA ILE A 46 -8.81 12.73 -0.35
C ILE A 46 -7.72 13.35 0.51
N SER A 47 -7.04 12.52 1.31
CA SER A 47 -6.09 13.00 2.32
C SER A 47 -4.83 13.62 1.76
N ALA A 48 -4.34 13.13 0.63
CA ALA A 48 -3.10 13.57 0.03
C ALA A 48 -3.32 14.44 -1.23
N PHE A 49 -4.56 14.63 -1.69
CA PHE A 49 -4.90 15.62 -2.73
C PHE A 49 -4.37 17.03 -2.43
N PRO A 50 -4.44 17.56 -1.20
CA PRO A 50 -3.88 18.86 -0.87
C PRO A 50 -2.39 19.00 -1.22
N ALA A 51 -1.61 17.92 -1.15
CA ALA A 51 -0.18 17.96 -1.48
C ALA A 51 0.05 18.26 -2.96
N ALA A 52 -0.70 17.60 -3.85
CA ALA A 52 -0.60 17.85 -5.29
C ALA A 52 -1.25 19.17 -5.71
N PHE A 53 -2.38 19.52 -5.09
CA PHE A 53 -3.07 20.77 -5.37
C PHE A 53 -2.27 22.00 -4.92
N ASN A 54 -1.64 21.97 -3.73
CA ASN A 54 -0.81 23.07 -3.27
C ASN A 54 0.58 23.12 -3.91
N ALA A 55 0.98 22.08 -4.65
CA ALA A 55 2.18 22.14 -5.47
C ALA A 55 1.98 22.98 -6.73
N LEU A 56 0.92 22.73 -7.50
CA LEU A 56 0.77 23.28 -8.85
C LEU A 56 -0.68 23.65 -9.25
N GLY A 57 -1.59 23.74 -8.28
CA GLY A 57 -2.99 24.12 -8.48
C GLY A 57 -3.80 23.03 -9.16
N SER A 58 -4.92 23.42 -9.79
CA SER A 58 -5.87 22.50 -10.42
C SER A 58 -5.25 21.62 -11.51
N GLY A 59 -4.59 22.23 -12.51
CA GLY A 59 -3.93 21.50 -13.58
C GLY A 59 -2.73 20.69 -13.07
N GLY A 60 -2.05 21.20 -12.04
CA GLY A 60 -1.04 20.48 -11.29
C GLY A 60 -1.55 19.16 -10.71
N ALA A 61 -2.58 19.21 -9.87
CA ALA A 61 -3.15 18.04 -9.21
C ALA A 61 -3.60 16.97 -10.22
N PHE A 62 -4.26 17.39 -11.31
CA PHE A 62 -4.71 16.49 -12.37
C PHE A 62 -3.53 15.81 -13.09
N MET A 63 -2.53 16.59 -13.52
CA MET A 63 -1.36 16.05 -14.22
C MET A 63 -0.45 15.20 -13.33
N ILE A 64 -0.28 15.57 -12.07
CA ILE A 64 0.47 14.81 -11.08
C ILE A 64 -0.16 13.42 -10.92
N TRP A 65 -1.48 13.33 -10.77
CA TRP A 65 -2.18 12.04 -10.69
C TRP A 65 -2.05 11.23 -11.99
N LEU A 66 -2.26 11.88 -13.13
CA LEU A 66 -2.18 11.24 -14.44
C LEU A 66 -0.79 10.60 -14.67
N VAL A 67 0.27 11.38 -14.48
CA VAL A 67 1.65 10.91 -14.69
C VAL A 67 2.03 9.92 -13.58
N GLY A 68 1.80 10.26 -12.32
CA GLY A 68 2.18 9.42 -11.19
C GLY A 68 1.53 8.04 -11.23
N GLY A 69 0.27 7.94 -11.67
CA GLY A 69 -0.40 6.66 -11.83
C GLY A 69 0.19 5.82 -12.96
N ALA A 70 0.63 6.44 -14.06
CA ALA A 70 1.37 5.75 -15.11
C ALA A 70 2.73 5.22 -14.62
N LEU A 71 3.44 6.00 -13.77
CA LEU A 71 4.68 5.58 -13.13
C LEU A 71 4.45 4.34 -12.25
N ALA A 72 3.44 4.39 -11.37
CA ALA A 72 3.05 3.28 -10.51
C ALA A 72 2.59 2.04 -11.30
N MET A 73 1.90 2.24 -12.43
CA MET A 73 1.46 1.16 -13.31
C MET A 73 2.64 0.36 -13.86
N SER A 74 3.72 1.02 -14.29
CA SER A 74 4.92 0.34 -14.76
C SER A 74 5.56 -0.52 -13.67
N VAL A 75 5.61 -0.02 -12.43
CA VAL A 75 6.10 -0.77 -11.25
C VAL A 75 5.22 -1.99 -10.99
N ALA A 76 3.91 -1.83 -10.93
CA ALA A 76 2.97 -2.91 -10.68
C ALA A 76 3.03 -4.02 -11.75
N VAL A 77 3.16 -3.64 -13.02
CA VAL A 77 3.33 -4.59 -14.13
C VAL A 77 4.68 -5.33 -14.04
N GLY A 78 5.76 -4.62 -13.68
CA GLY A 78 7.08 -5.21 -13.48
C GLY A 78 7.10 -6.24 -12.35
N MET A 79 6.49 -5.89 -11.21
CA MET A 79 6.33 -6.82 -10.09
C MET A 79 5.40 -7.99 -10.43
N GLY A 80 4.30 -7.73 -11.14
CA GLY A 80 3.38 -8.77 -11.58
C GLY A 80 4.09 -9.86 -12.40
N GLN A 81 5.00 -9.48 -13.30
CA GLN A 81 5.77 -10.47 -14.06
C GLN A 81 6.60 -11.39 -13.16
N ILE A 82 7.24 -10.82 -12.12
CA ILE A 82 8.04 -11.59 -11.17
C ILE A 82 7.14 -12.48 -10.30
N ALA A 83 6.01 -11.93 -9.82
CA ALA A 83 5.03 -12.63 -9.02
C ALA A 83 4.44 -13.85 -9.75
N SER A 84 4.23 -13.72 -11.07
CA SER A 84 3.75 -14.81 -11.92
C SER A 84 4.75 -15.98 -12.00
N SER A 85 6.04 -15.68 -12.01
CA SER A 85 7.11 -16.68 -12.00
C SER A 85 7.29 -17.33 -10.62
N PHE A 86 7.11 -16.58 -9.53
CA PHE A 86 7.46 -17.02 -8.17
C PHE A 86 6.35 -16.73 -7.14
N PRO A 87 5.17 -17.36 -7.22
CA PRO A 87 4.00 -17.03 -6.39
C PRO A 87 4.13 -17.53 -4.93
N THR A 88 4.92 -16.84 -4.10
CA THR A 88 5.20 -17.22 -2.69
C THR A 88 4.79 -16.11 -1.72
N ALA A 89 4.34 -16.46 -0.50
CA ALA A 89 3.82 -15.47 0.46
C ALA A 89 4.89 -14.49 0.99
N GLY A 90 6.17 -14.83 0.84
CA GLY A 90 7.29 -13.91 1.09
C GLY A 90 7.39 -12.78 0.05
N GLY A 91 6.63 -12.84 -1.04
CA GLY A 91 6.53 -11.80 -2.06
C GLY A 91 7.88 -11.24 -2.48
N LEU A 92 8.04 -9.93 -2.32
CA LEU A 92 9.22 -9.17 -2.73
C LEU A 92 10.51 -9.69 -2.09
N TYR A 93 10.46 -10.08 -0.82
CA TYR A 93 11.62 -10.62 -0.11
C TYR A 93 12.09 -11.91 -0.77
N HIS A 94 11.16 -12.82 -1.06
CA HIS A 94 11.49 -14.09 -1.69
C HIS A 94 12.10 -13.87 -3.08
N TRP A 95 11.45 -13.04 -3.90
CA TRP A 95 11.91 -12.72 -5.25
C TRP A 95 13.30 -12.07 -5.24
N SER A 96 13.52 -11.11 -4.33
CA SER A 96 14.80 -10.43 -4.19
C SER A 96 15.90 -11.36 -3.69
N SER A 97 15.59 -12.27 -2.77
CA SER A 97 16.53 -13.28 -2.29
C SER A 97 16.93 -14.23 -3.41
N HIS A 98 15.96 -14.72 -4.17
CA HIS A 98 16.20 -15.69 -5.24
C HIS A 98 17.00 -15.06 -6.40
N LEU A 99 16.56 -13.89 -6.87
CA LEU A 99 17.13 -13.21 -8.02
C LEU A 99 18.45 -12.49 -7.67
N GLY A 100 18.45 -11.72 -6.57
CA GLY A 100 19.55 -10.83 -6.18
C GLY A 100 20.47 -11.37 -5.08
N GLY A 101 20.10 -12.48 -4.44
CA GLY A 101 20.87 -13.10 -3.34
C GLY A 101 20.41 -12.67 -1.95
N LYS A 102 20.98 -13.31 -0.92
CA LYS A 102 20.45 -13.23 0.46
C LYS A 102 20.41 -11.81 1.06
N PHE A 103 21.44 -11.00 0.81
CA PHE A 103 21.47 -9.61 1.29
C PHE A 103 20.34 -8.78 0.67
N TRP A 104 20.14 -8.92 -0.64
CA TRP A 104 19.06 -8.27 -1.36
C TRP A 104 17.71 -8.66 -0.80
N GLY A 105 17.46 -9.96 -0.60
CA GLY A 105 16.26 -10.45 0.08
C GLY A 105 16.05 -9.81 1.45
N TRP A 106 17.04 -9.91 2.32
CA TRP A 106 16.96 -9.39 3.69
C TRP A 106 16.71 -7.88 3.74
N ALA A 107 17.40 -7.10 2.90
CA ALA A 107 17.18 -5.67 2.79
C ALA A 107 15.78 -5.35 2.26
N THR A 108 15.27 -6.09 1.26
CA THR A 108 13.90 -5.93 0.76
C THR A 108 12.90 -6.16 1.87
N ALA A 109 13.11 -7.21 2.68
CA ALA A 109 12.22 -7.56 3.77
C ALA A 109 12.12 -6.45 4.81
N TRP A 110 13.24 -5.83 5.19
CA TRP A 110 13.24 -4.73 6.16
C TRP A 110 12.59 -3.46 5.62
N PHE A 111 12.92 -3.03 4.40
CA PHE A 111 12.26 -1.88 3.79
C PHE A 111 10.75 -2.12 3.68
N ASN A 112 10.34 -3.30 3.21
CA ASN A 112 8.93 -3.64 3.08
C ASN A 112 8.22 -3.69 4.44
N LEU A 113 8.80 -4.37 5.43
CA LEU A 113 8.20 -4.51 6.77
C LEU A 113 8.04 -3.16 7.48
N VAL A 114 9.07 -2.30 7.44
CA VAL A 114 8.99 -0.96 8.03
C VAL A 114 7.95 -0.12 7.28
N GLY A 115 7.92 -0.19 5.95
CA GLY A 115 6.91 0.48 5.13
C GLY A 115 5.48 0.05 5.47
N LEU A 116 5.26 -1.26 5.64
CA LEU A 116 3.96 -1.84 6.02
C LEU A 116 3.54 -1.43 7.44
N ILE A 117 4.45 -1.39 8.41
CA ILE A 117 4.13 -0.87 9.76
C ILE A 117 3.73 0.61 9.68
N CYS A 118 4.45 1.40 8.88
CA CYS A 118 4.11 2.81 8.66
C CYS A 118 2.75 2.98 7.96
N VAL A 119 2.38 2.12 6.99
CA VAL A 119 1.09 2.24 6.27
C VAL A 119 -0.10 2.00 7.19
N VAL A 120 -0.04 0.94 8.01
CA VAL A 120 -1.14 0.63 8.95
C VAL A 120 -1.35 1.81 9.88
N SER A 121 -0.26 2.30 10.46
CA SER A 121 -0.26 3.41 11.40
C SER A 121 -0.75 4.73 10.78
N SER A 122 -0.31 5.04 9.55
CA SER A 122 -0.71 6.27 8.88
C SER A 122 -2.20 6.24 8.49
N VAL A 123 -2.71 5.09 8.02
CA VAL A 123 -4.12 4.95 7.66
C VAL A 123 -5.03 4.99 8.89
N ASP A 124 -4.65 4.38 10.02
CA ASP A 124 -5.45 4.45 11.25
C ASP A 124 -5.48 5.87 11.85
N VAL A 125 -4.36 6.59 11.83
CA VAL A 125 -4.34 8.00 12.22
C VAL A 125 -5.23 8.81 11.27
N LEU A 126 -5.18 8.55 9.97
CA LEU A 126 -5.98 9.24 8.96
C LEU A 126 -7.48 8.97 9.13
N LEU A 127 -7.85 7.73 9.42
CA LEU A 127 -9.21 7.32 9.74
C LEU A 127 -9.77 8.18 10.88
N TYR A 128 -8.96 8.45 11.91
CA TYR A 128 -9.36 9.33 12.99
C TYR A 128 -9.39 10.81 12.58
N THR A 129 -8.28 11.37 12.09
CA THR A 129 -8.11 12.82 11.92
C THR A 129 -8.98 13.35 10.79
N VAL A 130 -8.81 12.83 9.58
CA VAL A 130 -9.45 13.36 8.38
C VAL A 130 -10.90 12.88 8.26
N PHE A 131 -11.16 11.59 8.46
CA PHE A 131 -12.48 11.03 8.17
C PHE A 131 -13.44 11.09 9.35
N PHE A 132 -13.02 10.64 10.53
CA PHE A 132 -13.90 10.62 11.69
C PHE A 132 -14.05 12.01 12.34
N LYS A 133 -12.94 12.66 12.70
CA LYS A 133 -12.93 13.94 13.40
C LYS A 133 -13.30 15.10 12.45
N ASP A 134 -12.54 15.33 11.38
CA ASP A 134 -12.70 16.56 10.60
C ASP A 134 -13.87 16.48 9.60
N LEU A 135 -14.02 15.36 8.87
CA LEU A 135 -15.12 15.19 7.91
C LEU A 135 -16.46 14.89 8.61
N LEU A 136 -16.56 13.77 9.32
CA LEU A 136 -17.83 13.30 9.87
C LEU A 136 -18.31 14.18 11.02
N LEU A 137 -17.51 14.33 12.08
CA LEU A 137 -17.92 15.11 13.26
C LEU A 137 -17.91 16.62 12.97
N GLY A 138 -16.79 17.16 12.46
CA GLY A 138 -16.61 18.58 12.24
C GLY A 138 -17.46 19.12 11.09
N THR A 139 -17.20 18.66 9.87
CA THR A 139 -17.78 19.24 8.65
C THR A 139 -19.24 18.86 8.46
N VAL A 140 -19.60 17.59 8.63
CA VAL A 140 -20.96 17.10 8.33
C VAL A 140 -21.90 17.27 9.52
N LEU A 141 -21.51 16.84 10.71
CA LEU A 141 -22.36 16.90 11.91
C LEU A 141 -22.28 18.24 12.66
N GLY A 142 -21.32 19.12 12.32
CA GLY A 142 -21.19 20.44 12.93
C GLY A 142 -20.73 20.41 14.39
N VAL A 143 -20.06 19.33 14.82
CA VAL A 143 -19.53 19.18 16.18
C VAL A 143 -18.24 19.99 16.31
N ASP A 144 -18.10 20.75 17.40
CA ASP A 144 -16.84 21.42 17.72
C ASP A 144 -15.78 20.40 18.16
N VAL A 145 -14.84 20.11 17.25
CA VAL A 145 -13.73 19.17 17.45
C VAL A 145 -12.44 19.85 17.91
N SER A 146 -12.48 21.15 18.28
CA SER A 146 -11.29 21.90 18.71
C SER A 146 -10.62 21.32 19.96
N THR A 147 -11.41 20.72 20.86
CA THR A 147 -10.93 20.09 22.09
C THR A 147 -10.34 18.68 21.88
N PHE A 148 -10.46 18.13 20.67
CA PHE A 148 -10.04 16.77 20.35
C PHE A 148 -8.53 16.75 20.07
N GLY A 149 -7.76 16.58 21.14
CA GLY A 149 -6.30 16.48 21.10
C GLY A 149 -5.74 15.06 20.92
N TYR A 150 -4.42 14.95 21.09
CA TYR A 150 -3.64 13.73 20.90
C TYR A 150 -4.19 12.48 21.62
N TRP A 151 -4.67 12.61 22.87
CA TRP A 151 -5.19 11.47 23.63
C TRP A 151 -6.44 10.85 23.01
N HIS A 152 -7.31 11.65 22.41
CA HIS A 152 -8.50 11.14 21.70
C HIS A 152 -8.10 10.35 20.46
N GLN A 153 -7.11 10.84 19.70
CA GLN A 153 -6.52 10.11 18.58
C GLN A 153 -5.90 8.79 19.03
N PHE A 154 -5.05 8.83 20.06
CA PHE A 154 -4.35 7.65 20.55
C PHE A 154 -5.33 6.55 21.00
N ILE A 155 -6.35 6.91 21.79
CA ILE A 155 -7.37 5.96 22.26
C ILE A 155 -8.16 5.39 21.07
N PHE A 156 -8.58 6.24 20.13
CA PHE A 156 -9.31 5.80 18.95
C PHE A 156 -8.50 4.81 18.11
N VAL A 157 -7.25 5.15 17.80
CA VAL A 157 -6.34 4.30 17.01
C VAL A 157 -6.05 2.99 17.75
N ALA A 158 -5.85 3.02 19.07
CA ALA A 158 -5.65 1.80 19.86
C ALA A 158 -6.87 0.87 19.80
N VAL A 159 -8.09 1.41 19.94
CA VAL A 159 -9.32 0.63 19.86
C VAL A 159 -9.49 0.02 18.45
N VAL A 160 -9.23 0.81 17.41
CA VAL A 160 -9.30 0.37 16.01
C VAL A 160 -8.28 -0.72 15.71
N LEU A 161 -7.03 -0.58 16.14
CA LEU A 161 -5.99 -1.59 15.95
C LEU A 161 -6.30 -2.88 16.70
N ILE A 162 -6.84 -2.80 17.92
CA ILE A 162 -7.28 -3.96 18.69
C ILE A 162 -8.42 -4.68 17.96
N SER A 163 -9.41 -3.94 17.45
CA SER A 163 -10.52 -4.55 16.71
C SER A 163 -10.06 -5.17 15.40
N GLN A 164 -9.15 -4.53 14.67
CA GLN A 164 -8.55 -5.09 13.46
C GLN A 164 -7.71 -6.34 13.74
N ALA A 165 -6.91 -6.33 14.80
CA ALA A 165 -6.11 -7.48 15.22
C ALA A 165 -7.00 -8.66 15.64
N ALA A 166 -8.09 -8.40 16.37
CA ALA A 166 -9.07 -9.42 16.73
C ALA A 166 -9.75 -10.02 15.49
N LEU A 167 -10.16 -9.19 14.52
CA LEU A 167 -10.73 -9.65 13.26
C LEU A 167 -9.73 -10.51 12.46
N ASN A 168 -8.47 -10.08 12.37
CA ASN A 168 -7.42 -10.80 11.64
C ASN A 168 -7.02 -12.12 12.30
N HIS A 169 -7.05 -12.19 13.63
CA HIS A 169 -6.66 -13.39 14.37
C HIS A 169 -7.81 -14.40 14.48
N TYR A 170 -8.97 -13.97 14.98
CA TYR A 170 -10.08 -14.85 15.36
C TYR A 170 -11.17 -14.99 14.28
N TYR A 171 -11.34 -13.99 13.41
CA TYR A 171 -12.47 -13.91 12.48
C TYR A 171 -12.02 -13.67 11.04
N ILE A 172 -11.05 -14.46 10.58
CA ILE A 172 -10.46 -14.29 9.24
C ILE A 172 -11.50 -14.38 8.12
N ASP A 173 -12.51 -15.23 8.25
CA ASP A 173 -13.60 -15.34 7.26
C ASP A 173 -14.41 -14.04 7.15
N ILE A 174 -14.58 -13.30 8.25
CA ILE A 174 -15.23 -11.98 8.24
C ILE A 174 -14.29 -10.97 7.58
N THR A 175 -13.00 -11.00 7.92
CA THR A 175 -11.99 -10.13 7.31
C THR A 175 -11.96 -10.27 5.78
N THR A 176 -11.98 -11.51 5.26
CA THR A 176 -12.05 -11.78 3.83
C THR A 176 -13.32 -11.22 3.21
N LYS A 177 -14.50 -11.46 3.81
CA LYS A 177 -15.78 -10.92 3.32
C LYS A 177 -15.82 -9.39 3.31
N LEU A 178 -15.30 -8.76 4.35
CA LEU A 178 -15.21 -7.30 4.44
C LEU A 178 -14.29 -6.74 3.35
N THR A 179 -13.14 -7.39 3.12
CA THR A 179 -12.16 -6.98 2.11
C THR A 179 -12.71 -7.16 0.68
N ASP A 180 -13.44 -8.25 0.44
CA ASP A 180 -14.10 -8.48 -0.85
C ASP A 180 -15.20 -7.43 -1.09
N LEU A 181 -16.01 -7.15 -0.08
CA LEU A 181 -17.05 -6.15 -0.14
C LEU A 181 -16.47 -4.73 -0.34
N SER A 182 -15.37 -4.39 0.34
CA SER A 182 -14.74 -3.08 0.20
C SER A 182 -14.26 -2.81 -1.23
N GLY A 183 -13.85 -3.84 -1.98
CA GLY A 183 -13.53 -3.68 -3.40
C GLY A 183 -14.65 -3.02 -4.21
N TYR A 184 -15.90 -3.47 -3.99
CA TYR A 184 -17.09 -2.87 -4.61
C TYR A 184 -17.48 -1.54 -3.99
N VAL A 185 -17.45 -1.45 -2.65
CA VAL A 185 -17.90 -0.25 -1.93
C VAL A 185 -16.99 0.94 -2.19
N ILE A 186 -15.67 0.75 -2.30
CA ILE A 186 -14.72 1.82 -2.65
C ILE A 186 -15.08 2.41 -4.02
N LEU A 187 -15.26 1.58 -5.04
CA LEU A 187 -15.64 2.04 -6.38
C LEU A 187 -17.02 2.70 -6.37
N GLY A 188 -18.01 2.06 -5.75
CA GLY A 188 -19.38 2.56 -5.65
C GLY A 188 -19.44 3.93 -4.98
N LEU A 189 -18.82 4.08 -3.80
CA LEU A 189 -18.76 5.36 -3.10
C LEU A 189 -17.96 6.42 -3.87
N THR A 190 -16.88 6.04 -4.56
CA THR A 190 -16.13 6.98 -5.42
C THR A 190 -17.01 7.50 -6.55
N VAL A 191 -17.76 6.63 -7.22
CA VAL A 191 -18.70 7.03 -8.29
C VAL A 191 -19.82 7.92 -7.74
N ILE A 192 -20.42 7.54 -6.60
CA ILE A 192 -21.47 8.35 -5.96
C ILE A 192 -20.92 9.72 -5.57
N LEU A 193 -19.71 9.79 -5.01
CA LEU A 193 -19.03 11.06 -4.69
C LEU A 193 -18.85 11.93 -5.93
N ILE A 194 -18.30 11.37 -7.02
CA ILE A 194 -18.08 12.10 -8.29
C ILE A 194 -19.40 12.67 -8.82
N ILE A 195 -20.43 11.83 -8.93
CA ILE A 195 -21.76 12.24 -9.42
C ILE A 195 -22.34 13.33 -8.51
N THR A 196 -22.22 13.17 -7.19
CA THR A 196 -22.73 14.13 -6.21
C THR A 196 -22.04 15.49 -6.35
N LEU A 197 -20.71 15.51 -6.47
CA LEU A 197 -19.96 16.76 -6.61
C LEU A 197 -20.36 17.51 -7.88
N PHE A 198 -20.55 16.82 -9.00
CA PHE A 198 -21.02 17.47 -10.23
C PHE A 198 -22.48 17.90 -10.16
N ALA A 199 -23.37 17.04 -9.67
CA ALA A 199 -24.80 17.33 -9.59
C ALA A 199 -25.12 18.49 -8.64
N PHE A 200 -24.34 18.64 -7.57
CA PHE A 200 -24.50 19.67 -6.54
C PHE A 200 -23.33 20.67 -6.52
N SER A 201 -22.72 20.89 -7.69
CA SER A 201 -21.61 21.84 -7.82
C SER A 201 -22.06 23.27 -7.45
N PRO A 202 -21.28 24.01 -6.65
CA PRO A 202 -21.57 25.40 -6.35
C PRO A 202 -21.30 26.33 -7.54
N VAL A 203 -20.49 25.90 -8.49
CA VAL A 203 -20.00 26.66 -9.64
C VAL A 203 -20.30 25.96 -10.97
N ALA A 204 -20.28 26.73 -12.06
CA ALA A 204 -20.31 26.18 -13.41
C ALA A 204 -19.02 25.40 -13.70
N ILE A 205 -19.15 24.29 -14.42
CA ILE A 205 -18.01 23.42 -14.75
C ILE A 205 -17.19 24.05 -15.87
N ASP A 206 -15.93 24.36 -15.55
CA ASP A 206 -14.97 24.90 -16.50
C ASP A 206 -13.78 23.94 -16.67
N ILE A 207 -13.78 23.22 -17.80
CA ILE A 207 -12.80 22.18 -18.13
C ILE A 207 -11.38 22.77 -18.26
N THR A 208 -11.24 24.07 -18.55
CA THR A 208 -9.93 24.71 -18.67
C THR A 208 -9.12 24.66 -17.37
N ARG A 209 -9.79 24.48 -16.22
CA ARG A 209 -9.15 24.28 -14.91
C ARG A 209 -8.26 23.03 -14.84
N LEU A 210 -8.52 22.00 -15.66
CA LEU A 210 -7.66 20.81 -15.74
C LEU A 210 -6.30 21.09 -16.37
N TRP A 211 -6.15 22.23 -17.06
CA TRP A 211 -4.94 22.65 -17.75
C TRP A 211 -4.40 23.98 -17.23
N THR A 212 -5.03 24.54 -16.18
CA THR A 212 -4.63 25.80 -15.57
C THR A 212 -3.74 25.52 -14.37
N PHE A 213 -2.47 25.91 -14.46
CA PHE A 213 -1.48 25.71 -13.40
C PHE A 213 -1.36 26.97 -12.55
N LYS A 214 -1.22 26.77 -11.25
CA LYS A 214 -0.98 27.87 -10.30
C LYS A 214 -0.01 27.41 -9.22
N ASN A 215 1.04 28.18 -9.00
CA ASN A 215 2.02 27.86 -7.97
C ASN A 215 1.50 28.29 -6.59
N PHE A 216 1.18 27.31 -5.76
CA PHE A 216 0.76 27.49 -4.37
C PHE A 216 1.86 27.13 -3.36
N THR A 217 3.10 26.88 -3.82
CA THR A 217 4.21 26.56 -2.91
C THR A 217 4.55 27.75 -1.99
N GLY A 218 4.97 27.44 -0.76
CA GLY A 218 5.20 28.40 0.31
C GLY A 218 3.92 28.76 1.09
N ASP A 219 3.92 29.93 1.74
CA ASP A 219 2.86 30.36 2.65
C ASP A 219 1.49 30.49 1.98
N VAL A 220 1.47 30.76 0.67
CA VAL A 220 0.23 30.97 -0.11
C VAL A 220 -0.64 29.71 -0.14
N GLY A 221 -0.03 28.52 -0.13
CA GLY A 221 -0.72 27.22 -0.10
C GLY A 221 -0.94 26.68 1.32
N GLY A 222 -1.03 27.57 2.32
CA GLY A 222 -1.15 27.17 3.73
C GLY A 222 0.06 26.38 4.24
N ALA A 223 1.24 26.62 3.66
CA ALA A 223 2.50 25.92 3.97
C ALA A 223 2.46 24.38 3.82
N VAL A 224 1.53 23.83 3.00
CA VAL A 224 1.51 22.39 2.67
C VAL A 224 2.81 21.97 1.99
N VAL A 225 3.27 22.77 1.03
CA VAL A 225 4.63 22.73 0.51
C VAL A 225 5.38 23.90 1.18
N PRO A 226 6.18 23.65 2.22
CA PRO A 226 6.57 24.67 3.21
C PRO A 226 7.57 25.71 2.69
N PHE A 227 8.13 25.52 1.50
CA PHE A 227 9.02 26.47 0.86
C PHE A 227 8.49 26.82 -0.53
N ARG A 228 8.75 28.05 -0.95
CA ARG A 228 8.41 28.51 -2.30
C ARG A 228 9.44 28.04 -3.31
N THR A 229 9.00 27.45 -4.41
CA THR A 229 9.85 27.07 -5.54
C THR A 229 9.24 27.58 -6.84
N GLU A 230 10.03 28.28 -7.64
CA GLU A 230 9.63 28.70 -8.99
C GLU A 230 9.95 27.63 -10.06
N ASN A 231 10.68 26.57 -9.68
CA ASN A 231 10.93 25.43 -10.56
C ASN A 231 9.69 24.51 -10.60
N VAL A 232 8.97 24.55 -11.70
CA VAL A 232 7.76 23.76 -11.95
C VAL A 232 8.03 22.26 -11.89
N ALA A 233 9.15 21.78 -12.43
CA ALA A 233 9.49 20.35 -12.39
C ALA A 233 9.75 19.89 -10.95
N PHE A 234 10.36 20.75 -10.13
CA PHE A 234 10.56 20.45 -8.73
C PHE A 234 9.24 20.45 -7.95
N ALA A 235 8.36 21.46 -8.16
CA ALA A 235 7.03 21.46 -7.58
C ALA A 235 6.21 20.22 -7.99
N PHE A 236 6.32 19.79 -9.26
CA PHE A 236 5.70 18.57 -9.75
C PHE A 236 6.22 17.33 -9.01
N LEU A 237 7.54 17.24 -8.81
CA LEU A 237 8.17 16.15 -8.05
C LEU A 237 7.68 16.12 -6.59
N LEU A 238 7.50 17.27 -5.94
CA LEU A 238 6.92 17.36 -4.60
C LEU A 238 5.48 16.86 -4.59
N GLY A 239 4.69 17.27 -5.58
CA GLY A 239 3.32 16.83 -5.72
C GLY A 239 3.18 15.32 -5.97
N LEU A 240 4.17 14.65 -6.59
CA LEU A 240 4.16 13.20 -6.79
C LEU A 240 4.11 12.39 -5.48
N SER A 241 4.46 12.99 -4.33
CA SER A 241 4.31 12.34 -3.03
C SER A 241 2.85 11.95 -2.74
N TYR A 242 1.88 12.69 -3.29
CA TYR A 242 0.46 12.37 -3.28
C TYR A 242 0.18 10.97 -3.87
N VAL A 243 0.70 10.75 -5.09
CA VAL A 243 0.46 9.52 -5.83
C VAL A 243 1.27 8.37 -5.25
N CYS A 244 2.49 8.67 -4.79
CA CYS A 244 3.35 7.72 -4.09
C CYS A 244 2.66 7.15 -2.84
N TYR A 245 1.97 7.99 -2.06
CA TYR A 245 1.21 7.50 -0.91
C TYR A 245 -0.07 6.77 -1.30
N THR A 246 -0.83 7.28 -2.27
CA THR A 246 -2.15 6.72 -2.60
C THR A 246 -2.04 5.41 -3.37
N ILE A 247 -1.24 5.38 -4.43
CA ILE A 247 -1.07 4.20 -5.29
C ILE A 247 0.13 3.41 -4.80
N THR A 248 0.00 2.82 -3.61
CA THR A 248 0.96 1.88 -3.03
C THR A 248 0.24 0.68 -2.43
N GLY A 249 0.97 -0.34 -1.96
CA GLY A 249 0.36 -1.50 -1.30
C GLY A 249 -0.28 -2.53 -2.24
N PHE A 250 -0.09 -2.40 -3.55
CA PHE A 250 -0.52 -3.41 -4.53
C PHE A 250 0.26 -4.74 -4.40
N ASP A 251 1.34 -4.76 -3.62
CA ASP A 251 2.06 -5.96 -3.21
C ASP A 251 1.34 -6.82 -2.15
N ALA A 252 0.24 -6.33 -1.57
CA ALA A 252 -0.63 -7.13 -0.70
C ALA A 252 -1.11 -8.42 -1.36
N SER A 253 -1.41 -8.37 -2.65
CA SER A 253 -1.71 -9.55 -3.48
C SER A 253 -0.62 -10.63 -3.41
N ALA A 254 0.65 -10.23 -3.27
CA ALA A 254 1.78 -11.16 -3.19
C ALA A 254 1.92 -11.76 -1.79
N HIS A 255 1.68 -10.99 -0.73
CA HIS A 255 1.72 -11.48 0.65
C HIS A 255 0.67 -12.56 0.94
N THR A 256 -0.44 -12.56 0.21
CA THR A 256 -1.49 -13.57 0.30
C THR A 256 -1.44 -14.60 -0.84
N SER A 257 -0.32 -14.74 -1.54
CA SER A 257 -0.24 -15.64 -2.71
C SER A 257 -0.44 -17.12 -2.34
N GLU A 258 0.05 -17.57 -1.18
CA GLU A 258 -0.12 -18.96 -0.70
C GLU A 258 -1.59 -19.28 -0.36
N GLU A 259 -2.41 -18.26 -0.07
CA GLU A 259 -3.86 -18.35 0.19
C GLU A 259 -4.70 -18.21 -1.10
N THR A 260 -4.08 -17.79 -2.21
CA THR A 260 -4.75 -17.46 -3.47
C THR A 260 -4.83 -18.68 -4.40
N GLN A 261 -6.00 -18.87 -5.02
CA GLN A 261 -6.19 -19.88 -6.06
C GLN A 261 -5.57 -19.42 -7.38
N ASP A 262 -4.90 -20.33 -8.11
CA ASP A 262 -4.23 -20.05 -9.39
C ASP A 262 -3.27 -18.85 -9.27
N ALA A 263 -2.36 -18.93 -8.30
CA ALA A 263 -1.60 -17.78 -7.82
C ALA A 263 -0.69 -17.19 -8.91
N GLN A 264 -0.16 -18.01 -9.83
CA GLN A 264 0.66 -17.54 -10.95
C GLN A 264 -0.11 -16.61 -11.92
N VAL A 265 -1.43 -16.67 -11.93
CA VAL A 265 -2.31 -15.90 -12.81
C VAL A 265 -3.03 -14.80 -12.04
N ASN A 266 -3.56 -15.11 -10.85
CA ASN A 266 -4.43 -14.20 -10.11
C ASN A 266 -3.66 -13.15 -9.30
N VAL A 267 -2.48 -13.48 -8.76
CA VAL A 267 -1.64 -12.50 -8.07
C VAL A 267 -1.23 -11.37 -9.03
N PRO A 268 -0.58 -11.61 -10.18
CA PRO A 268 -0.20 -10.53 -11.08
C PRO A 268 -1.41 -9.73 -11.57
N LYS A 269 -2.51 -10.41 -11.91
CA LYS A 269 -3.75 -9.74 -12.31
C LYS A 269 -4.27 -8.82 -11.20
N GLY A 270 -4.32 -9.29 -9.95
CA GLY A 270 -4.74 -8.50 -8.80
C GLY A 270 -3.91 -7.23 -8.64
N MET A 271 -2.57 -7.35 -8.72
CA MET A 271 -1.65 -6.22 -8.59
C MET A 271 -1.90 -5.14 -9.65
N TRP A 272 -1.83 -5.49 -10.93
CA TRP A 272 -1.88 -4.48 -12.00
C TRP A 272 -3.31 -3.93 -12.20
N THR A 273 -4.34 -4.75 -12.04
CA THR A 273 -5.73 -4.27 -12.18
C THR A 273 -6.15 -3.37 -11.04
N ALA A 274 -5.66 -3.60 -9.80
CA ALA A 274 -5.90 -2.70 -8.67
C ALA A 274 -5.33 -1.30 -8.94
N VAL A 275 -4.11 -1.24 -9.46
CA VAL A 275 -3.49 0.04 -9.85
C VAL A 275 -4.24 0.69 -11.01
N PHE A 276 -4.62 -0.07 -12.05
CA PHE A 276 -5.34 0.47 -13.20
C PHE A 276 -6.69 1.10 -12.81
N TRP A 277 -7.50 0.39 -12.03
CA TRP A 277 -8.79 0.91 -11.58
C TRP A 277 -8.65 2.08 -10.61
N SER A 278 -7.65 2.05 -9.72
CA SER A 278 -7.36 3.19 -8.87
C SER A 278 -6.97 4.43 -9.68
N TRP A 279 -6.03 4.25 -10.61
CA TRP A 279 -5.53 5.34 -11.46
C TRP A 279 -6.66 5.98 -12.28
N THR A 280 -7.51 5.17 -12.91
CA THR A 280 -8.61 5.65 -13.77
C THR A 280 -9.70 6.36 -12.97
N PHE A 281 -10.27 5.72 -11.93
CA PHE A 281 -11.33 6.35 -11.14
C PHE A 281 -10.82 7.52 -10.29
N GLY A 282 -9.60 7.43 -9.77
CA GLY A 282 -8.98 8.54 -9.05
C GLY A 282 -8.70 9.74 -9.94
N LEU A 283 -8.39 9.55 -11.24
CA LEU A 283 -8.21 10.66 -12.17
C LEU A 283 -9.52 11.44 -12.36
N VAL A 284 -10.64 10.72 -12.48
CA VAL A 284 -11.97 11.31 -12.56
C VAL A 284 -12.36 11.98 -11.24
N ALA A 285 -12.00 11.39 -10.10
CA ALA A 285 -12.22 12.00 -8.78
C ALA A 285 -11.44 13.31 -8.61
N VAL A 286 -10.14 13.33 -8.95
CA VAL A 286 -9.31 14.55 -8.93
C VAL A 286 -9.89 15.62 -9.85
N ALA A 287 -10.35 15.24 -11.05
CA ALA A 287 -11.04 16.16 -11.95
C ALA A 287 -12.31 16.73 -11.32
N ALA A 288 -13.15 15.89 -10.69
CA ALA A 288 -14.34 16.35 -9.98
C ALA A 288 -13.98 17.34 -8.86
N TYR A 289 -12.91 17.08 -8.10
CA TYR A 289 -12.50 17.97 -7.01
C TYR A 289 -12.14 19.37 -7.52
N VAL A 290 -11.30 19.47 -8.54
CA VAL A 290 -10.83 20.76 -9.05
C VAL A 290 -11.89 21.52 -9.86
N LEU A 291 -12.78 20.79 -10.54
CA LEU A 291 -13.84 21.39 -11.37
C LEU A 291 -15.01 21.93 -10.55
N THR A 292 -15.26 21.34 -9.38
CA THR A 292 -16.37 21.75 -8.48
C THR A 292 -15.90 22.69 -7.37
N MET A 293 -14.59 22.93 -7.27
CA MET A 293 -13.99 23.88 -6.33
C MET A 293 -14.56 25.30 -6.55
N PRO A 294 -15.07 25.99 -5.51
CA PRO A 294 -15.64 27.33 -5.67
C PRO A 294 -14.62 28.36 -6.16
N ASN A 295 -13.52 28.49 -5.42
CA ASN A 295 -12.42 29.40 -5.70
C ASN A 295 -11.08 28.65 -5.50
N ILE A 296 -10.22 28.69 -6.52
CA ILE A 296 -8.94 27.98 -6.53
C ILE A 296 -7.94 28.62 -5.54
N ASP A 297 -8.00 29.93 -5.35
CA ASP A 297 -7.10 30.66 -4.46
C ASP A 297 -7.42 30.45 -2.98
N GLU A 298 -8.71 30.51 -2.64
CA GLU A 298 -9.16 30.21 -1.29
C GLU A 298 -8.93 28.73 -0.95
N ALA A 299 -9.13 27.83 -1.91
CA ALA A 299 -8.79 26.42 -1.73
C ALA A 299 -7.29 26.21 -1.51
N GLY A 300 -6.43 26.98 -2.18
CA GLY A 300 -4.98 26.94 -1.97
C GLY A 300 -4.61 27.45 -0.58
N ALA A 301 -5.17 28.59 -0.18
CA ALA A 301 -4.97 29.16 1.15
C ALA A 301 -5.47 28.24 2.28
N ALA A 302 -6.50 27.42 2.01
CA ALA A 302 -6.98 26.41 2.96
C ALA A 302 -5.98 25.27 3.20
N GLY A 303 -4.93 25.12 2.39
CA GLY A 303 -3.86 24.14 2.58
C GLY A 303 -4.40 22.71 2.65
N TRP A 304 -4.12 22.01 3.76
CA TRP A 304 -4.64 20.66 4.05
C TRP A 304 -6.17 20.60 4.13
N GLY A 305 -6.84 21.73 4.34
CA GLY A 305 -8.29 21.85 4.35
C GLY A 305 -8.95 22.06 2.99
N SER A 306 -8.19 22.03 1.88
CA SER A 306 -8.72 22.31 0.53
C SER A 306 -9.89 21.41 0.12
N PHE A 307 -9.83 20.12 0.48
CA PHE A 307 -10.95 19.19 0.26
C PHE A 307 -12.19 19.56 1.09
N PHE A 308 -12.01 19.94 2.37
CA PHE A 308 -13.12 20.33 3.23
C PHE A 308 -13.74 21.66 2.81
N TYR A 309 -12.94 22.58 2.29
CA TYR A 309 -13.41 23.82 1.67
C TYR A 309 -14.34 23.52 0.48
N MET A 310 -13.92 22.62 -0.42
CA MET A 310 -14.77 22.16 -1.52
C MET A 310 -16.04 21.47 -1.01
N TRP A 311 -15.90 20.56 -0.03
CA TRP A 311 -17.02 19.80 0.52
C TRP A 311 -18.07 20.70 1.16
N GLY A 312 -17.65 21.63 2.01
CA GLY A 312 -18.53 22.57 2.71
C GLY A 312 -19.25 23.55 1.79
N ALA A 313 -18.66 23.83 0.63
CA ALA A 313 -19.29 24.66 -0.39
C ALA A 313 -20.24 23.88 -1.32
N SER A 314 -20.22 22.55 -1.30
CA SER A 314 -21.14 21.74 -2.09
C SER A 314 -22.59 21.98 -1.67
N ARG A 315 -23.52 22.00 -2.64
CA ARG A 315 -24.95 22.15 -2.40
C ARG A 315 -25.64 20.80 -2.09
N MET A 316 -24.87 19.77 -1.72
CA MET A 316 -25.41 18.43 -1.51
C MET A 316 -26.31 18.39 -0.26
N PRO A 317 -27.44 17.64 -0.29
CA PRO A 317 -28.29 17.48 0.88
C PRO A 317 -27.55 16.80 2.04
N PHE A 318 -27.88 17.20 3.28
CA PHE A 318 -27.27 16.64 4.49
C PHE A 318 -27.27 15.11 4.53
N ALA A 319 -28.39 14.46 4.19
CA ALA A 319 -28.50 13.01 4.21
C ALA A 319 -27.47 12.31 3.28
N LEU A 320 -27.21 12.90 2.12
CA LEU A 320 -26.22 12.39 1.16
C LEU A 320 -24.79 12.65 1.66
N SER A 321 -24.55 13.83 2.21
CA SER A 321 -23.26 14.19 2.83
C SER A 321 -22.92 13.23 3.98
N LEU A 322 -23.89 12.94 4.86
CA LEU A 322 -23.75 12.00 5.96
C LEU A 322 -23.51 10.57 5.47
N PHE A 323 -24.27 10.11 4.47
CA PHE A 323 -24.07 8.80 3.87
C PHE A 323 -22.64 8.63 3.32
N LEU A 324 -22.14 9.62 2.57
CA LEU A 324 -20.79 9.60 2.01
C LEU A 324 -19.73 9.63 3.10
N ALA A 325 -19.87 10.51 4.11
CA ALA A 325 -18.90 10.61 5.20
C ALA A 325 -18.81 9.32 6.04
N VAL A 326 -19.95 8.72 6.40
CA VAL A 326 -19.98 7.43 7.10
C VAL A 326 -19.38 6.32 6.23
N GLY A 327 -19.71 6.29 4.93
CA GLY A 327 -19.14 5.34 3.99
C GLY A 327 -17.62 5.45 3.89
N MET A 328 -17.07 6.67 3.86
CA MET A 328 -15.63 6.91 3.83
C MET A 328 -14.94 6.44 5.12
N VAL A 329 -15.53 6.68 6.29
CA VAL A 329 -15.02 6.17 7.58
C VAL A 329 -14.96 4.63 7.55
N LEU A 330 -16.03 3.98 7.14
CA LEU A 330 -16.11 2.51 7.08
C LEU A 330 -15.09 1.92 6.10
N VAL A 331 -14.98 2.49 4.91
CA VAL A 331 -14.02 2.03 3.89
C VAL A 331 -12.57 2.22 4.34
N ASN A 332 -12.25 3.34 5.02
CA ASN A 332 -10.91 3.57 5.55
C ASN A 332 -10.57 2.56 6.68
N TYR A 333 -11.54 2.21 7.52
CA TYR A 333 -11.35 1.14 8.50
C TYR A 333 -11.02 -0.20 7.84
N VAL A 334 -11.69 -0.54 6.74
CA VAL A 334 -11.41 -1.79 6.00
C VAL A 334 -10.06 -1.71 5.26
N CYS A 335 -9.66 -0.54 4.77
CA CYS A 335 -8.33 -0.31 4.20
C CYS A 335 -7.22 -0.62 5.23
N ALA A 336 -7.33 -0.05 6.44
CA ALA A 336 -6.37 -0.32 7.51
C ALA A 336 -6.39 -1.80 7.95
N LEU A 337 -7.57 -2.42 8.03
CA LEU A 337 -7.71 -3.86 8.29
C LEU A 337 -6.95 -4.70 7.25
N ALA A 338 -7.10 -4.39 5.96
CA ALA A 338 -6.37 -5.05 4.87
C ALA A 338 -4.85 -4.81 4.96
N GLY A 339 -4.43 -3.60 5.33
CA GLY A 339 -3.03 -3.28 5.60
C GLY A 339 -2.43 -4.12 6.73
N LEU A 340 -3.15 -4.31 7.84
CA LEU A 340 -2.72 -5.15 8.95
C LEU A 340 -2.65 -6.64 8.56
N THR A 341 -3.58 -7.09 7.72
CA THR A 341 -3.52 -8.43 7.11
C THR A 341 -2.22 -8.58 6.33
N SER A 342 -1.93 -7.69 5.39
CA SER A 342 -0.70 -7.72 4.59
C SER A 342 0.57 -7.71 5.47
N THR A 343 0.64 -6.78 6.42
CA THR A 343 1.76 -6.62 7.36
C THR A 343 2.05 -7.88 8.16
N SER A 344 1.03 -8.49 8.72
CA SER A 344 1.18 -9.69 9.56
C SER A 344 1.63 -10.91 8.75
N ARG A 345 1.25 -11.03 7.47
CA ARG A 345 1.68 -12.13 6.60
C ARG A 345 3.14 -11.94 6.14
N MET A 346 3.53 -10.70 5.85
CA MET A 346 4.93 -10.38 5.58
C MET A 346 5.82 -10.65 6.79
N MET A 347 5.40 -10.20 7.98
CA MET A 347 6.09 -10.47 9.25
C MET A 347 6.25 -11.97 9.50
N TYR A 348 5.18 -12.74 9.30
CA TYR A 348 5.20 -14.21 9.41
C TYR A 348 6.21 -14.84 8.45
N ALA A 349 6.16 -14.49 7.16
CA ALA A 349 7.02 -15.06 6.14
C ALA A 349 8.51 -14.75 6.40
N PHE A 350 8.80 -13.52 6.82
CA PHE A 350 10.17 -13.12 7.15
C PHE A 350 10.67 -13.78 8.45
N ALA A 351 9.80 -13.94 9.45
CA ALA A 351 10.11 -14.67 10.68
C ALA A 351 10.37 -16.16 10.41
N ARG A 352 9.58 -16.80 9.54
CA ARG A 352 9.71 -18.22 9.14
C ARG A 352 11.09 -18.53 8.58
N ASP A 353 11.66 -17.62 7.82
CA ASP A 353 13.00 -17.75 7.24
C ASP A 353 14.13 -17.22 8.16
N GLY A 354 13.82 -16.93 9.42
CA GLY A 354 14.81 -16.57 10.45
C GLY A 354 15.27 -15.12 10.43
N GLY A 355 14.60 -14.25 9.66
CA GLY A 355 15.04 -12.87 9.45
C GLY A 355 14.72 -11.87 10.56
N LEU A 356 13.97 -12.29 11.59
CA LEU A 356 13.53 -11.42 12.69
C LEU A 356 14.04 -11.89 14.06
N PRO A 357 14.24 -10.96 15.02
CA PRO A 357 14.37 -11.33 16.42
C PRO A 357 13.06 -11.99 16.90
N GLY A 358 13.16 -13.06 17.68
CA GLY A 358 11.97 -13.79 18.13
C GLY A 358 11.25 -14.59 17.04
N SER A 359 11.91 -14.89 15.91
CA SER A 359 11.36 -15.66 14.78
C SER A 359 10.50 -16.86 15.18
N LYS A 360 10.91 -17.65 16.18
CA LYS A 360 10.15 -18.83 16.64
C LYS A 360 8.72 -18.52 17.10
N ALA A 361 8.50 -17.36 17.72
CA ALA A 361 7.18 -16.95 18.18
C ALA A 361 6.36 -16.31 17.05
N LEU A 362 7.02 -15.52 16.20
CA LEU A 362 6.40 -14.80 15.07
C LEU A 362 6.03 -15.72 13.90
N SER A 363 6.75 -16.83 13.73
CA SER A 363 6.49 -17.83 12.69
C SER A 363 5.50 -18.91 13.12
N ASN A 364 4.74 -18.71 14.21
CA ASN A 364 3.76 -19.68 14.68
C ASN A 364 2.39 -19.41 14.04
N VAL A 365 1.81 -20.44 13.41
CA VAL A 365 0.44 -20.43 12.88
C VAL A 365 -0.48 -21.20 13.82
N SER A 366 -1.57 -20.57 14.24
CA SER A 366 -2.61 -21.23 15.04
C SER A 366 -3.22 -22.39 14.26
N THR A 367 -3.29 -23.59 14.83
CA THR A 367 -3.96 -24.74 14.20
C THR A 367 -5.48 -24.57 14.11
N THR A 368 -6.09 -23.90 15.08
CA THR A 368 -7.55 -23.63 15.10
C THR A 368 -7.97 -22.60 14.06
N TYR A 369 -7.34 -21.42 14.03
CA TYR A 369 -7.73 -20.31 13.17
C TYR A 369 -6.99 -20.26 11.83
N ARG A 370 -5.90 -21.03 11.67
CA ARG A 370 -5.00 -21.03 10.50
C ARG A 370 -4.44 -19.65 10.14
N THR A 371 -4.27 -18.79 11.13
CA THR A 371 -3.71 -17.43 11.01
C THR A 371 -2.45 -17.26 11.88
N PRO A 372 -1.51 -16.36 11.50
CA PRO A 372 -0.31 -16.09 12.28
C PRO A 372 -0.59 -15.10 13.43
N GLY A 373 -1.28 -15.58 14.47
CA GLY A 373 -1.79 -14.74 15.57
C GLY A 373 -0.74 -13.85 16.24
N THR A 374 0.44 -14.38 16.57
CA THR A 374 1.52 -13.59 17.19
C THR A 374 1.97 -12.45 16.27
N ALA A 375 2.11 -12.71 14.96
CA ALA A 375 2.52 -11.70 13.99
C ALA A 375 1.47 -10.60 13.85
N VAL A 376 0.18 -10.94 13.91
CA VAL A 376 -0.94 -9.96 13.90
C VAL A 376 -0.84 -9.00 15.07
N TRP A 377 -0.76 -9.51 16.31
CA TRP A 377 -0.71 -8.67 17.50
C TRP A 377 0.57 -7.84 17.58
N VAL A 378 1.72 -8.42 17.24
CA VAL A 378 2.98 -7.68 17.20
C VAL A 378 2.93 -6.57 16.14
N SER A 379 2.36 -6.84 14.96
CA SER A 379 2.18 -5.80 13.92
C SER A 379 1.29 -4.66 14.40
N ALA A 380 0.18 -4.97 15.09
CA ALA A 380 -0.71 -3.95 15.66
C ALA A 380 -0.04 -3.12 16.77
N ILE A 381 0.74 -3.76 17.64
CA ILE A 381 1.50 -3.07 18.70
C ILE A 381 2.57 -2.16 18.08
N LEU A 382 3.34 -2.66 17.11
CA LEU A 382 4.36 -1.87 16.43
C LEU A 382 3.73 -0.69 15.67
N ALA A 383 2.57 -0.91 15.05
CA ALA A 383 1.82 0.16 14.41
C ALA A 383 1.42 1.25 15.43
N LEU A 384 0.79 0.85 16.55
CA LEU A 384 0.42 1.79 17.62
C LEU A 384 1.64 2.55 18.17
N LEU A 385 2.75 1.86 18.45
CA LEU A 385 3.97 2.50 18.95
C LEU A 385 4.56 3.50 17.95
N SER A 386 4.45 3.23 16.65
CA SER A 386 4.93 4.17 15.63
C SER A 386 4.14 5.49 15.64
N THR A 387 2.83 5.45 15.98
CA THR A 387 2.00 6.65 16.14
C THR A 387 2.39 7.51 17.36
N VAL A 388 3.01 6.88 18.38
CA VAL A 388 3.55 7.60 19.55
C VAL A 388 4.84 8.32 19.21
N TYR A 389 5.70 7.69 18.41
CA TYR A 389 6.99 8.25 18.01
C TYR A 389 6.86 9.38 16.97
N ALA A 390 5.90 9.26 16.06
CA ALA A 390 5.60 10.26 15.05
C ALA A 390 4.13 10.69 15.16
N PRO A 391 3.80 11.64 16.06
CA PRO A 391 2.44 12.18 16.15
C PRO A 391 1.99 12.89 14.86
N TYR A 392 2.93 13.17 13.95
CA TYR A 392 2.67 13.70 12.61
C TYR A 392 2.48 12.56 11.61
N TYR A 393 1.21 12.27 11.33
CA TYR A 393 0.72 11.43 10.22
C TYR A 393 1.58 11.52 8.95
N LEU A 394 1.97 12.75 8.58
CA LEU A 394 2.69 13.04 7.35
C LEU A 394 4.03 12.29 7.23
N VAL A 395 4.78 12.21 8.33
CA VAL A 395 6.09 11.54 8.31
C VAL A 395 5.93 10.04 8.15
N LEU A 396 4.92 9.44 8.78
CA LEU A 396 4.60 8.01 8.65
C LEU A 396 4.11 7.68 7.24
N ALA A 397 3.20 8.49 6.70
CA ALA A 397 2.65 8.31 5.36
C ALA A 397 3.75 8.35 4.29
N VAL A 398 4.64 9.34 4.38
CA VAL A 398 5.74 9.50 3.42
C VAL A 398 6.80 8.41 3.62
N ALA A 399 7.16 8.06 4.86
CA ALA A 399 8.08 6.96 5.13
C ALA A 399 7.57 5.62 4.57
N CYS A 400 6.28 5.33 4.75
CA CYS A 400 5.61 4.19 4.13
C CYS A 400 5.83 4.19 2.62
N ALA A 401 5.43 5.28 1.95
CA ALA A 401 5.47 5.37 0.50
C ALA A 401 6.90 5.12 -0.04
N VAL A 402 7.89 5.81 0.53
CA VAL A 402 9.30 5.65 0.18
C VAL A 402 9.75 4.19 0.34
N PHE A 403 9.56 3.60 1.53
CA PHE A 403 10.12 2.29 1.83
C PHE A 403 9.45 1.17 1.04
N LEU A 404 8.14 1.27 0.81
CA LEU A 404 7.44 0.33 -0.06
C LEU A 404 7.97 0.43 -1.49
N TYR A 405 8.10 1.63 -2.07
CA TYR A 405 8.62 1.78 -3.43
C TYR A 405 10.08 1.32 -3.58
N ILE A 406 10.95 1.59 -2.59
CA ILE A 406 12.31 1.03 -2.56
C ILE A 406 12.24 -0.50 -2.57
N SER A 407 11.41 -1.08 -1.70
CA SER A 407 11.25 -2.54 -1.61
C SER A 407 10.69 -3.15 -2.89
N MET A 408 9.84 -2.43 -3.65
CA MET A 408 9.23 -2.83 -4.92
C MET A 408 10.21 -2.76 -6.09
N VAL A 409 11.01 -1.70 -6.17
CA VAL A 409 12.06 -1.53 -7.19
C VAL A 409 13.12 -2.62 -7.05
N MET A 410 13.37 -3.07 -5.81
CA MET A 410 14.45 -4.00 -5.55
C MET A 410 14.33 -5.35 -6.30
N PRO A 411 13.26 -6.16 -6.14
CA PRO A 411 13.13 -7.39 -6.91
C PRO A 411 13.10 -7.14 -8.42
N ILE A 412 12.62 -5.99 -8.89
CA ILE A 412 12.66 -5.63 -10.31
C ILE A 412 14.09 -5.44 -10.81
N ALA A 413 14.94 -4.73 -10.05
CA ALA A 413 16.35 -4.55 -10.38
C ALA A 413 17.11 -5.89 -10.39
N ALA A 414 16.86 -6.73 -9.39
CA ALA A 414 17.42 -8.08 -9.36
C ALA A 414 16.92 -8.94 -10.53
N GLY A 415 15.63 -8.84 -10.87
CA GLY A 415 15.01 -9.51 -12.00
C GLY A 415 15.58 -9.09 -13.34
N LEU A 416 15.84 -7.79 -13.56
CA LEU A 416 16.46 -7.28 -14.79
C LEU A 416 17.82 -7.93 -15.06
N LEU A 417 18.62 -8.14 -14.01
CA LEU A 417 19.94 -8.78 -14.10
C LEU A 417 19.85 -10.31 -14.23
N ALA A 418 18.86 -10.92 -13.59
CA ALA A 418 18.67 -12.37 -13.59
C ALA A 418 17.89 -12.90 -14.81
N GLU A 419 17.16 -12.04 -15.52
CA GLU A 419 16.31 -12.41 -16.66
C GLU A 419 17.12 -13.02 -17.80
N GLY A 420 16.79 -14.27 -18.17
CA GLY A 420 17.49 -15.05 -19.18
C GLY A 420 18.72 -15.80 -18.64
N GLY A 421 19.07 -15.59 -17.37
CA GLY A 421 20.07 -16.36 -16.65
C GLY A 421 19.49 -17.65 -16.03
N PRO A 422 20.33 -18.44 -15.32
CA PRO A 422 19.91 -19.70 -14.71
C PRO A 422 18.86 -19.53 -13.60
N LYS A 423 18.82 -18.36 -12.96
CA LYS A 423 17.87 -18.02 -11.87
C LYS A 423 16.48 -17.64 -12.37
N TRP A 424 16.34 -17.19 -13.62
CA TRP A 424 15.06 -16.80 -14.18
C TRP A 424 15.00 -17.10 -15.68
N LYS A 425 15.01 -18.40 -15.97
CA LYS A 425 14.94 -18.93 -17.34
C LYS A 425 13.50 -19.09 -17.80
N GLU A 426 12.63 -19.59 -16.94
CA GLU A 426 11.22 -19.83 -17.24
C GLU A 426 10.34 -18.70 -16.68
N LYS A 427 9.58 -18.06 -17.57
CA LYS A 427 8.62 -17.02 -17.19
C LYS A 427 7.27 -17.64 -16.81
N GLY A 428 6.58 -17.00 -15.88
CA GLY A 428 5.20 -17.35 -15.53
C GLY A 428 4.21 -17.03 -16.66
N PRO A 429 2.93 -17.44 -16.50
CA PRO A 429 1.87 -17.18 -17.46
C PRO A 429 1.66 -15.69 -17.81
N PHE A 430 1.94 -14.78 -16.88
CA PHE A 430 1.93 -13.35 -17.12
C PHE A 430 3.36 -12.88 -17.43
N HIS A 431 3.59 -12.49 -18.69
CA HIS A 431 4.87 -11.98 -19.15
C HIS A 431 4.73 -10.86 -20.18
N LEU A 432 5.67 -9.92 -20.16
CA LEU A 432 5.71 -8.77 -21.09
C LEU A 432 6.43 -9.08 -22.40
N GLY A 433 6.86 -10.33 -22.60
CA GLY A 433 7.59 -10.75 -23.80
C GLY A 433 8.85 -9.89 -24.01
N GLY A 434 8.97 -9.32 -25.21
CA GLY A 434 10.10 -8.46 -25.58
C GLY A 434 10.18 -7.13 -24.81
N PHE A 435 9.07 -6.67 -24.22
CA PHE A 435 9.04 -5.42 -23.45
C PHE A 435 9.48 -5.60 -21.98
N SER A 436 9.80 -6.82 -21.55
CA SER A 436 10.18 -7.14 -20.17
C SER A 436 11.30 -6.26 -19.63
N LYS A 437 12.46 -6.23 -20.31
CA LYS A 437 13.62 -5.45 -19.87
C LYS A 437 13.37 -3.95 -19.94
N ILE A 438 12.64 -3.50 -20.96
CA ILE A 438 12.27 -2.09 -21.12
C ILE A 438 11.42 -1.64 -19.94
N ASN A 439 10.35 -2.38 -19.64
CA ASN A 439 9.50 -2.06 -18.49
C ASN A 439 10.26 -2.18 -17.17
N ALA A 440 11.18 -3.14 -17.01
CA ALA A 440 11.98 -3.24 -15.80
C ALA A 440 12.86 -1.99 -15.58
N VAL A 441 13.53 -1.48 -16.62
CA VAL A 441 14.30 -0.23 -16.54
C VAL A 441 13.39 0.95 -16.20
N LEU A 442 12.25 1.09 -16.88
CA LEU A 442 11.29 2.15 -16.60
C LEU A 442 10.75 2.06 -15.18
N ALA A 443 10.34 0.89 -14.73
CA ALA A 443 9.84 0.66 -13.38
C ALA A 443 10.86 0.99 -12.29
N ILE A 444 12.16 0.71 -12.51
CA ILE A 444 13.22 1.10 -11.60
C ILE A 444 13.32 2.63 -11.52
N ILE A 445 13.40 3.32 -12.67
CA ILE A 445 13.50 4.78 -12.71
C ILE A 445 12.26 5.40 -12.07
N PHE A 446 11.07 4.92 -12.43
CA PHE A 446 9.79 5.46 -11.99
C PHE A 446 9.54 5.21 -10.51
N GLY A 447 9.85 4.02 -10.01
CA GLY A 447 9.77 3.72 -8.59
C GLY A 447 10.77 4.52 -7.76
N LEU A 448 11.98 4.77 -8.28
CA LEU A 448 12.94 5.67 -7.63
C LEU A 448 12.48 7.13 -7.64
N VAL A 449 11.88 7.62 -8.72
CA VAL A 449 11.28 8.97 -8.77
C VAL A 449 10.18 9.12 -7.73
N LEU A 450 9.31 8.12 -7.61
CA LEU A 450 8.25 8.09 -6.60
C LEU A 450 8.84 8.05 -5.18
N ALA A 451 9.87 7.23 -4.92
CA ALA A 451 10.54 7.24 -3.63
C ALA A 451 11.23 8.59 -3.32
N ILE A 452 11.92 9.18 -4.30
CA ILE A 452 12.63 10.46 -4.11
C ILE A 452 11.66 11.62 -3.83
N SER A 453 10.44 11.58 -4.37
CA SER A 453 9.40 12.60 -4.07
C SER A 453 9.14 12.77 -2.57
N GLY A 454 9.35 11.72 -1.76
CA GLY A 454 9.15 11.72 -0.32
C GLY A 454 10.32 12.25 0.52
N PHE A 455 11.47 12.60 -0.09
CA PHE A 455 12.65 13.04 0.66
C PHE A 455 12.72 14.53 0.92
N PHE A 456 11.87 15.31 0.27
CA PHE A 456 11.92 16.77 0.32
C PHE A 456 11.10 17.33 1.50
N PRO A 457 11.41 18.57 1.94
CA PRO A 457 10.69 19.21 3.03
C PRO A 457 9.17 19.22 2.78
N PRO A 458 8.34 18.94 3.80
CA PRO A 458 8.65 18.84 5.23
C PRO A 458 9.16 17.45 5.70
N ASN A 459 9.50 16.54 4.78
CA ASN A 459 9.76 15.13 5.06
C ASN A 459 11.24 14.73 5.15
N GLU A 460 12.13 15.70 5.42
CA GLU A 460 13.58 15.48 5.51
C GLU A 460 13.97 14.36 6.49
N LYS A 461 13.18 14.16 7.55
CA LYS A 461 13.37 13.05 8.51
C LYS A 461 13.32 11.69 7.83
N VAL A 462 12.47 11.51 6.83
CA VAL A 462 12.37 10.27 6.04
C VAL A 462 13.64 10.06 5.24
N PHE A 463 14.20 11.11 4.65
CA PHE A 463 15.49 11.04 3.97
C PHE A 463 16.61 10.59 4.91
N TYR A 464 16.77 11.23 6.07
CA TYR A 464 17.79 10.85 7.04
C TYR A 464 17.62 9.42 7.54
N PHE A 465 16.38 9.00 7.81
CA PHE A 465 16.08 7.64 8.24
C PHE A 465 16.39 6.62 7.13
N THR A 466 16.10 6.95 5.87
CA THR A 466 16.44 6.11 4.71
C THR A 466 17.95 5.96 4.55
N ILE A 467 18.71 7.04 4.63
CA ILE A 467 20.17 7.00 4.59
C ILE A 467 20.71 6.17 5.76
N GLY A 468 20.17 6.37 6.96
CA GLY A 468 20.49 5.55 8.13
C GLY A 468 20.26 4.06 7.87
N MET A 469 19.12 3.69 7.30
CA MET A 469 18.82 2.31 6.91
C MET A 469 19.79 1.76 5.86
N ILE A 470 20.11 2.52 4.81
CA ILE A 470 21.05 2.12 3.75
C ILE A 470 22.47 1.90 4.31
N VAL A 471 22.89 2.67 5.32
CA VAL A 471 24.21 2.54 5.95
C VAL A 471 24.24 1.43 7.00
N VAL A 472 23.23 1.36 7.87
CA VAL A 472 23.18 0.39 8.98
C VAL A 472 22.93 -1.02 8.48
N MET A 473 22.11 -1.22 7.45
CA MET A 473 21.80 -2.56 6.93
C MET A 473 23.03 -3.36 6.50
N PRO A 474 23.95 -2.83 5.67
CA PRO A 474 25.22 -3.49 5.37
C PRO A 474 26.04 -3.80 6.61
N ILE A 475 26.12 -2.88 7.58
CA ILE A 475 26.90 -3.08 8.82
C ILE A 475 26.33 -4.25 9.62
N VAL A 476 25.01 -4.28 9.83
CA VAL A 476 24.32 -5.38 10.53
C VAL A 476 24.45 -6.69 9.75
N TRP A 477 24.35 -6.62 8.42
CA TRP A 477 24.49 -7.78 7.56
C TRP A 477 25.87 -8.42 7.65
N TYR A 478 26.93 -7.64 7.41
CA TYR A 478 28.29 -8.16 7.43
C TYR A 478 28.80 -8.45 8.84
N GLY A 479 28.26 -7.78 9.86
CA GLY A 479 28.63 -7.99 11.26
C GLY A 479 27.98 -9.22 11.90
N PHE A 480 26.70 -9.49 11.62
CA PHE A 480 25.94 -10.52 12.34
C PHE A 480 25.12 -11.40 11.40
N GLU A 481 24.36 -10.81 10.49
CA GLU A 481 23.24 -11.51 9.86
C GLU A 481 23.67 -12.42 8.70
N ARG A 482 24.80 -12.16 8.03
CA ARG A 482 25.34 -13.01 6.96
C ARG A 482 25.51 -14.47 7.38
N ASN A 483 25.82 -14.71 8.65
CA ASN A 483 26.06 -16.05 9.19
C ASN A 483 24.80 -16.66 9.83
N ARG A 484 23.80 -15.85 10.16
CA ARG A 484 22.56 -16.27 10.82
C ARG A 484 21.41 -16.47 9.84
N PHE A 485 21.32 -15.63 8.81
CA PHE A 485 20.24 -15.64 7.86
C PHE A 485 20.42 -16.75 6.83
N GLU A 486 19.62 -17.80 6.98
CA GLU A 486 19.67 -18.92 6.04
C GLU A 486 19.13 -18.52 4.67
N GLY A 487 18.19 -17.58 4.62
CA GLY A 487 17.50 -17.12 3.42
C GLY A 487 16.47 -18.12 2.90
N VAL A 488 15.86 -17.77 1.76
CA VAL A 488 14.96 -18.64 1.00
C VAL A 488 15.67 -19.97 0.67
N PRO A 489 15.00 -21.14 0.78
CA PRO A 489 15.59 -22.41 0.39
C PRO A 489 15.91 -22.44 -1.11
N GLU A 490 17.18 -22.70 -1.45
CA GLU A 490 17.65 -22.86 -2.84
C GLU A 490 18.38 -24.20 -3.02
N GLY A 491 18.31 -24.78 -4.21
CA GLY A 491 19.08 -25.98 -4.60
C GLY A 491 18.84 -27.19 -3.70
N ASP A 492 19.90 -27.80 -3.19
CA ASP A 492 19.85 -29.01 -2.36
C ASP A 492 19.00 -28.83 -1.08
N LYS A 493 18.86 -27.60 -0.57
CA LYS A 493 18.01 -27.32 0.59
C LYS A 493 16.51 -27.49 0.29
N ILE A 494 16.08 -27.26 -0.95
CA ILE A 494 14.71 -27.55 -1.40
C ILE A 494 14.47 -29.06 -1.30
N ALA A 495 15.41 -29.86 -1.81
CA ALA A 495 15.33 -31.33 -1.75
C ALA A 495 15.35 -31.86 -0.31
N GLN A 496 16.17 -31.28 0.57
CA GLN A 496 16.22 -31.63 2.00
C GLN A 496 14.93 -31.25 2.73
N ARG A 497 14.29 -30.13 2.37
CA ARG A 497 13.01 -29.70 2.94
C ARG A 497 11.82 -30.51 2.46
N GLN A 498 11.89 -31.28 1.37
CA GLN A 498 10.76 -32.09 0.89
C GLN A 498 10.20 -33.05 1.95
N LYS A 499 11.06 -33.66 2.77
CA LYS A 499 10.62 -34.50 3.91
C LYS A 499 9.90 -33.69 4.98
N LEU A 500 10.45 -32.51 5.31
CA LEU A 500 9.88 -31.60 6.30
C LEU A 500 8.54 -31.01 5.83
N ILE A 501 8.42 -30.74 4.52
CA ILE A 501 7.19 -30.32 3.85
C ILE A 501 6.11 -31.39 4.01
N ALA A 502 6.45 -32.66 3.75
CA ALA A 502 5.51 -33.76 3.93
C ALA A 502 5.04 -33.92 5.38
N ASP A 503 5.92 -33.73 6.36
CA ASP A 503 5.58 -33.80 7.79
C ASP A 503 4.71 -32.62 8.24
N ILE A 504 4.99 -31.42 7.76
CA ILE A 504 4.17 -30.22 7.98
C ILE A 504 2.79 -30.41 7.35
N GLU A 505 2.72 -30.86 6.10
CA GLU A 505 1.45 -31.11 5.43
C GLU A 505 0.67 -32.25 6.08
N LYS A 506 1.32 -33.25 6.69
CA LYS A 506 0.64 -34.27 7.49
C LYS A 506 0.08 -33.71 8.80
N LYS A 507 0.74 -32.70 9.37
CA LYS A 507 0.29 -32.00 10.58
C LYS A 507 -0.89 -31.05 10.31
N TYR A 508 -0.96 -30.49 9.11
CA TYR A 508 -2.01 -29.55 8.69
C TYR A 508 -3.01 -30.16 7.67
N GLY A 509 -2.84 -31.43 7.32
CA GLY A 509 -3.52 -32.12 6.23
C GLY A 509 -4.77 -32.88 6.67
N GLU A 510 -5.86 -32.50 6.02
CA GLU A 510 -7.14 -33.20 5.82
C GLU A 510 -8.09 -33.34 7.03
N SER A 511 -8.93 -32.30 7.16
CA SER A 511 -10.38 -32.46 6.99
C SER A 511 -10.90 -31.32 6.13
#